data_AF-A0A4V2ZJV5-F1
#
_entry.id   AF-A0A4V2ZJV5-F1
#
_cell.length_a   1.000
_cell.length_b   1.000
_cell.length_c   1.000
_cell.angle_alpha   90.00
_cell.angle_beta   90.00
_cell.angle_gamma   90.00
#
_symmetry.space_group_name_H-M   'P 1'
#
loop_
_entity.id
_entity.type
_entity.pdbx_description
1 polymer ?
#
loop_
_entity_poly.entity_id
_entity_poly.type
_entity_poly.pdbx_seq_one_letter_code
_entity_poly.pdbx_strand_id
1 'polypeptide(L)'
;MARIENHKYSIEEAFRECFYIVPDYQREYVWTDKEVHQLLEDIGEQIDAGSTREYFIGTVLVSPTDHKSHYEVIDGQQRLTTFFLLL
;
A
#
# COMPACT_ATOMS: atom_id res chain seq x y z
N MET A 1 -4.02 25.53 4.82
CA MET A 1 -3.84 24.26 5.54
C MET A 1 -3.94 23.15 4.50
N ALA A 2 -2.98 22.23 4.44
CA ALA A 2 -3.10 21.07 3.56
C ALA A 2 -4.30 20.24 4.04
N ARG A 3 -5.22 19.92 3.13
CA ARG A 3 -6.41 19.12 3.44
C ARG A 3 -6.04 17.65 3.25
N ILE A 4 -6.21 16.85 4.29
CA ILE A 4 -6.05 15.40 4.19
C ILE A 4 -7.39 14.82 3.73
N GLU A 5 -7.36 14.04 2.65
CA GLU A 5 -8.50 13.30 2.12
C GLU A 5 -8.24 11.80 2.29
N ASN A 6 -9.26 11.05 2.70
CA ASN A 6 -9.16 9.61 2.92
C ASN A 6 -9.92 8.86 1.83
N HIS A 7 -9.25 7.91 1.21
CA HIS A 7 -9.83 6.99 0.23
C HIS A 7 -9.65 5.56 0.72
N LYS A 8 -10.66 4.73 0.46
CA LYS A 8 -10.62 3.31 0.76
C LYS A 8 -10.59 2.56 -0.57
N TYR A 9 -9.59 1.71 -0.74
CA TYR A 9 -9.39 0.89 -1.92
C TYR A 9 -9.07 -0.55 -1.53
N SER A 10 -9.51 -1.50 -2.33
CA SER A 10 -8.85 -2.79 -2.41
C SER A 10 -7.44 -2.63 -2.99
N ILE A 11 -6.58 -3.64 -2.82
CA ILE A 11 -5.21 -3.57 -3.37
C ILE A 11 -5.26 -3.45 -4.90
N GLU A 12 -6.16 -4.18 -5.56
CA GLU A 12 -6.35 -4.11 -7.00
C GLU A 12 -6.80 -2.71 -7.45
N GLU A 13 -7.80 -2.14 -6.79
CA GLU A 13 -8.27 -0.78 -7.10
C GLU A 13 -7.16 0.25 -6.92
N ALA A 14 -6.36 0.13 -5.86
CA ALA A 14 -5.24 1.04 -5.62
C ALA A 14 -4.25 1.04 -6.80
N PHE A 15 -3.83 -0.14 -7.29
CA PHE A 15 -2.89 -0.23 -8.42
C PHE A 15 -3.52 0.10 -9.78
N ARG A 16 -4.84 -0.06 -9.94
CA ARG A 16 -5.53 0.27 -11.18
C ARG A 16 -5.83 1.77 -11.31
N GLU A 17 -6.27 2.41 -10.23
CA GLU A 17 -6.75 3.80 -10.23
C GLU A 17 -5.63 4.82 -9.97
N CYS A 18 -4.53 4.39 -9.35
CA CYS A 18 -3.42 5.27 -8.93
C CYS A 18 -2.08 4.83 -9.53
N PHE A 19 -1.32 5.80 -10.00
CA PHE A 19 0.08 5.64 -10.37
C PHE A 19 0.96 6.18 -9.24
N TYR A 20 1.69 5.28 -8.57
CA TYR A 20 2.53 5.62 -7.42
C TYR A 20 3.97 5.92 -7.84
N ILE A 21 4.47 7.07 -7.43
CA ILE A 21 5.83 7.53 -7.65
C ILE A 21 6.58 7.41 -6.32
N VAL A 22 7.69 6.68 -6.31
CA VAL A 22 8.60 6.63 -5.16
C VAL A 22 9.62 7.77 -5.33
N PRO A 23 9.60 8.81 -4.49
CA PRO A 23 10.53 9.93 -4.61
C PRO A 23 11.95 9.56 -4.17
N ASP A 24 12.96 10.26 -4.69
CA ASP A 24 14.39 10.01 -4.42
C ASP A 24 14.78 10.10 -2.92
N TYR A 25 14.00 10.84 -2.11
CA TYR A 25 14.26 10.97 -0.68
C TYR A 25 13.77 9.78 0.15
N GLN A 26 13.01 8.85 -0.46
CA GLN A 26 12.61 7.64 0.24
C GLN A 26 13.76 6.64 0.34
N ARG A 27 13.73 5.83 1.40
CA ARG A 27 14.72 4.78 1.61
C ARG A 27 14.53 3.62 0.62
N GLU A 28 15.59 2.88 0.38
CA GLU A 28 15.54 1.65 -0.42
C GLU A 28 14.60 0.59 0.19
N TYR A 29 14.22 -0.39 -0.62
CA TYR A 29 13.51 -1.56 -0.12
C TYR A 29 14.42 -2.38 0.80
N VAL A 30 14.01 -2.55 2.05
CA VAL A 30 14.80 -3.20 3.12
C VAL A 30 14.00 -4.26 3.87
N TRP A 31 12.75 -4.53 3.47
CA TRP A 31 12.04 -5.68 4.02
C TRP A 31 12.76 -6.96 3.63
N THR A 32 12.97 -7.80 4.62
CA THR A 32 13.55 -9.13 4.47
C THR A 32 12.42 -10.15 4.33
N ASP A 33 12.80 -11.42 4.18
CA ASP A 33 11.85 -12.53 4.23
C ASP A 33 10.97 -12.45 5.48
N LYS A 34 11.51 -12.03 6.63
CA LYS A 34 10.76 -11.96 7.88
C LYS A 34 9.53 -11.03 7.78
N GLU A 35 9.71 -9.81 7.31
CA GLU A 35 8.58 -8.85 7.20
C GLU A 35 7.58 -9.28 6.14
N VAL A 36 8.05 -9.86 5.03
CA VAL A 36 7.17 -10.36 3.96
C VAL A 36 6.34 -11.55 4.45
N HIS A 37 6.94 -12.52 5.14
CA HIS A 37 6.21 -13.65 5.71
C HIS A 37 5.18 -13.19 6.73
N GLN A 38 5.54 -12.26 7.63
CA GLN A 38 4.57 -11.72 8.58
C GLN A 38 3.36 -11.09 7.87
N LEU A 39 3.60 -10.28 6.82
CA LEU A 39 2.50 -9.69 6.05
C LEU A 39 1.60 -10.77 5.43
N LEU A 40 2.18 -11.82 4.85
CA LEU A 40 1.43 -12.90 4.20
C LEU A 40 0.67 -13.77 5.21
N GLU A 41 1.27 -14.06 6.36
CA GLU A 41 0.63 -14.77 7.47
C GLU A 41 -0.58 -13.99 7.98
N ASP A 42 -0.41 -12.69 8.25
CA ASP A 42 -1.50 -11.83 8.71
C ASP A 42 -2.69 -11.81 7.72
N ILE A 43 -2.42 -11.81 6.40
CA ILE A 43 -3.46 -11.89 5.37
C ILE A 43 -4.10 -13.28 5.36
N GLY A 44 -3.29 -14.34 5.41
CA GLY A 44 -3.74 -15.73 5.37
C GLY A 44 -4.67 -16.08 6.53
N GLU A 45 -4.30 -15.68 7.75
CA GLU A 45 -5.14 -15.90 8.95
C GLU A 45 -6.53 -15.26 8.80
N GLN A 46 -6.63 -14.11 8.14
CA GLN A 46 -7.89 -13.40 7.96
C GLN A 46 -8.76 -14.04 6.88
N ILE A 47 -8.14 -14.60 5.84
CA ILE A 47 -8.83 -15.42 4.83
C ILE A 47 -9.36 -16.70 5.49
N ASP A 48 -8.53 -17.40 6.26
CA ASP A 48 -8.86 -18.68 6.90
C ASP A 48 -9.92 -18.54 8.00
N ALA A 49 -9.97 -17.40 8.69
CA ALA A 49 -11.01 -17.10 9.66
C ALA A 49 -12.44 -17.05 9.07
N GLY A 50 -12.58 -17.10 7.73
CA GLY A 50 -13.87 -17.13 7.05
C GLY A 50 -14.70 -15.86 7.29
N SER A 51 -14.03 -14.77 7.69
CA SER A 51 -14.67 -13.49 7.97
C SER A 51 -15.14 -12.87 6.65
N THR A 52 -16.42 -12.52 6.57
CA THR A 52 -16.95 -11.69 5.47
C THR A 52 -16.58 -10.21 5.61
N ARG A 53 -15.88 -9.84 6.70
CA ARG A 53 -15.44 -8.46 6.94
C ARG A 53 -14.14 -8.19 6.20
N GLU A 54 -14.05 -7.00 5.64
CA GLU A 54 -12.83 -6.52 5.00
C GLU A 54 -11.70 -6.46 6.02
N TYR A 55 -10.55 -6.99 5.65
CA TYR A 55 -9.34 -6.88 6.44
C TYR A 55 -8.62 -5.55 6.11
N PHE A 56 -8.33 -4.77 7.15
CA PHE A 56 -7.60 -3.52 6.98
C PHE A 56 -6.09 -3.80 7.01
N ILE A 57 -5.47 -3.75 5.83
CA ILE A 57 -4.05 -4.08 5.65
C ILE A 57 -3.10 -2.88 5.91
N GLY A 58 -3.68 -1.71 6.17
CA GLY A 58 -3.00 -0.48 6.57
C GLY A 58 -3.15 0.68 5.58
N THR A 59 -2.57 1.82 5.95
CA THR A 59 -2.63 3.08 5.19
C THR A 59 -1.38 3.29 4.33
N VAL A 60 -1.56 3.86 3.14
CA VAL A 60 -0.47 4.45 2.34
C VAL A 60 -0.72 5.95 2.31
N LEU A 61 0.28 6.73 2.72
CA LEU A 61 0.19 8.19 2.68
C LEU A 61 0.85 8.68 1.40
N VAL A 62 0.13 9.52 0.67
CA VAL A 62 0.61 10.04 -0.61
C VAL A 62 0.33 11.53 -0.77
N SER A 63 1.13 12.19 -1.63
CA SER A 63 0.86 13.54 -2.12
C SER A 63 0.40 13.48 -3.58
N PRO A 64 -0.68 14.18 -3.98
CA PRO A 64 -1.01 14.33 -5.39
C PRO A 64 0.09 15.11 -6.12
N THR A 65 0.24 14.83 -7.41
CA THR A 65 1.08 15.60 -8.34
C THR A 65 0.21 16.42 -9.29
N ASP A 66 0.85 17.17 -10.21
CA ASP A 66 0.13 17.89 -11.28
C ASP A 66 -0.54 16.95 -12.29
N HIS A 67 -0.13 15.68 -12.34
CA HIS A 67 -0.74 14.66 -13.19
C HIS A 67 -1.89 13.97 -12.46
N LYS A 68 -3.05 13.88 -13.13
CA LYS A 68 -4.21 13.17 -12.60
C LYS A 68 -3.86 11.73 -12.26
N SER A 69 -4.30 11.27 -11.10
CA SER A 69 -4.06 9.92 -10.58
C SER A 69 -2.59 9.57 -10.30
N HIS A 70 -1.66 10.52 -10.38
CA HIS A 70 -0.26 10.31 -10.02
C HIS A 70 -0.01 10.83 -8.61
N TYR A 71 0.64 10.00 -7.79
CA TYR A 71 0.79 10.24 -6.38
C TYR A 71 2.21 9.91 -5.91
N GLU A 72 2.88 10.85 -5.26
CA GLU A 72 4.16 10.61 -4.59
C GLU A 72 3.95 9.92 -3.25
N VAL A 73 4.67 8.82 -3.02
CA VAL A 73 4.57 8.05 -1.78
C VAL A 73 5.33 8.75 -0.65
N ILE A 74 4.61 9.09 0.42
CA ILE A 74 5.17 9.68 1.64
C ILE A 74 5.42 8.59 2.68
N ASP A 75 4.48 7.65 2.85
CA ASP A 75 4.60 6.53 3.79
C ASP A 75 3.88 5.29 3.26
N GLY A 76 4.30 4.10 3.72
CA GLY A 76 3.76 2.81 3.29
C GLY A 76 4.48 2.19 2.09
N GLN A 77 5.60 2.75 1.65
CA GLN A 77 6.36 2.28 0.47
C GLN A 77 6.68 0.79 0.52
N GLN A 78 7.28 0.25 1.58
CA GLN A 78 7.74 -1.14 1.59
C GLN A 78 6.57 -2.13 1.40
N ARG A 79 5.43 -1.83 2.01
CA ARG A 79 4.20 -2.60 1.85
C ARG A 79 3.66 -2.47 0.43
N LEU A 80 3.60 -1.25 -0.11
CA LEU A 80 3.16 -1.01 -1.48
C LEU A 80 4.04 -1.73 -2.51
N THR A 81 5.37 -1.64 -2.38
CA THR A 81 6.33 -2.36 -3.23
C THR A 81 6.15 -3.86 -3.11
N THR A 82 5.93 -4.39 -1.89
CA THR A 82 5.71 -5.83 -1.69
C THR A 82 4.44 -6.29 -2.40
N PHE A 83 3.33 -5.55 -2.31
CA PHE A 83 2.13 -5.89 -3.08
C PHE A 83 2.34 -5.79 -4.59
N PHE A 84 3.09 -4.79 -5.06
CA PHE A 84 3.41 -4.67 -6.48
C PHE A 84 4.21 -5.87 -7.01
N LEU A 85 5.08 -6.47 -6.18
CA LEU A 85 5.84 -7.67 -6.57
C LEU A 85 5.00 -8.96 -6.54
N LEU A 86 3.93 -8.99 -5.76
CA LEU A 86 3.07 -10.18 -5.58
C LEU A 86 1.94 -10.28 -6.61
N LEU A 87 1.53 -9.16 -7.21
CA LEU A 87 0.41 -9.06 -8.16
C LEU A 87 0.90 -9.04 -9.62
#